data_AF-A0A9W5XJM6-F1
#
_entry.id   AF-A0A9W5XJM6-F1
#
_cell.length_a   1.000
_cell.length_b   1.000
_cell.length_c   1.000
_cell.angle_alpha   90.00
_cell.angle_beta   90.00
_cell.angle_gamma   90.00
#
_symmetry.space_group_name_H-M   'P 1'
#
loop_
_entity.id
_entity.type
_entity.pdbx_description
1 polymer ?
#
loop_
_entity_poly.entity_id
_entity_poly.type
_entity_poly.pdbx_seq_one_letter_code
_entity_poly.pdbx_strand_id
1 'polypeptide(L)'
;MSISRWWTETTAALGDHLPLPLATLLLVLATALTATAWYTFPAWLPRRLPRLHRRRRTEGTARKPETPPVTVASPPSAGPVGTEVMADRLAAEGRYDEAVRERLRGMLHQLTDRRVVQVRPGMTVAEVVTEAGAHHPPAEPPLSAAAAIFSEVWYAQRPATAEHDHRMRDHAGRLGDLLAAAPPAKDDDR
;
A
#
# COMPACT_ATOMS: atom_id res chain seq x y z
N MET A 1 28.39 -32.73 -5.26
CA MET A 1 27.18 -33.46 -4.81
C MET A 1 25.98 -32.63 -5.23
N SER A 2 25.21 -33.12 -6.21
CA SER A 2 24.15 -32.34 -6.87
C SER A 2 22.85 -32.35 -6.06
N ILE A 3 22.25 -31.17 -5.86
CA ILE A 3 20.97 -30.93 -5.16
C ILE A 3 19.83 -31.84 -5.63
N SER A 4 19.86 -32.22 -6.91
CA SER A 4 18.87 -33.08 -7.53
C SER A 4 18.86 -34.51 -6.96
N ARG A 5 20.02 -35.06 -6.58
CA ARG A 5 20.12 -36.44 -6.05
C ARG A 5 19.63 -36.53 -4.61
N TRP A 6 19.96 -35.54 -3.79
CA TRP A 6 19.44 -35.47 -2.42
C TRP A 6 17.91 -35.39 -2.43
N TRP A 7 17.35 -34.58 -3.33
CA TRP A 7 15.90 -34.42 -3.48
C TRP A 7 15.19 -35.73 -3.85
N THR A 8 15.72 -36.48 -4.82
CA THR A 8 15.14 -37.77 -5.25
C THR A 8 15.26 -38.87 -4.18
N GLU A 9 16.35 -38.87 -3.42
CA GLU A 9 16.59 -39.87 -2.37
C GLU A 9 15.69 -39.59 -1.15
N THR A 10 15.44 -38.32 -0.83
CA THR A 10 14.44 -37.92 0.17
C THR A 10 12.99 -38.16 -0.27
N THR A 11 12.68 -38.14 -1.57
CA THR A 11 11.32 -38.47 -2.06
C THR A 11 11.10 -39.98 -2.13
N ALA A 12 12.11 -40.76 -2.49
CA ALA A 12 12.02 -42.23 -2.54
C ALA A 12 11.79 -42.83 -1.15
N ALA A 13 12.46 -42.31 -0.11
CA ALA A 13 12.26 -42.76 1.28
C ALA A 13 10.91 -42.33 1.88
N LEU A 14 10.25 -41.30 1.33
CA LEU A 14 8.95 -40.82 1.82
C LEU A 14 7.78 -41.63 1.24
N GLY A 15 7.98 -42.29 0.10
CA GLY A 15 6.96 -43.09 -0.59
C GLY A 15 6.66 -44.43 0.10
N ASP A 16 7.65 -45.07 0.71
CA ASP A 16 7.52 -46.43 1.27
C ASP A 16 6.88 -46.48 2.67
N HIS A 17 6.72 -45.34 3.35
CA HIS A 17 6.17 -45.27 4.71
C HIS A 17 4.83 -44.53 4.83
N LEU A 18 4.28 -44.04 3.71
CA LEU A 18 2.95 -43.43 3.70
C LEU A 18 1.95 -44.45 3.16
N PRO A 19 1.29 -45.25 4.02
CA PRO A 19 0.23 -46.13 3.55
C PRO A 19 -0.81 -45.27 2.81
N LEU A 20 -1.30 -45.75 1.67
CA LEU A 20 -2.33 -45.10 0.84
C LEU A 20 -3.45 -44.41 1.65
N PRO A 21 -3.99 -44.98 2.76
CA PRO A 21 -4.98 -44.28 3.59
C PRO A 21 -4.44 -43.03 4.33
N LEU A 22 -3.16 -42.96 4.68
CA LEU A 22 -2.55 -41.78 5.32
C LEU A 22 -2.38 -40.64 4.33
N ALA A 23 -1.95 -40.95 3.11
CA ALA A 23 -1.82 -39.96 2.04
C ALA A 23 -3.18 -39.33 1.71
N THR A 24 -4.25 -40.15 1.63
CA THR A 24 -5.61 -39.63 1.41
C THR A 24 -6.10 -38.79 2.60
N LEU A 25 -5.82 -39.20 3.84
CA LEU A 25 -6.19 -38.44 5.04
C LEU A 25 -5.49 -37.09 5.09
N LEU A 26 -4.19 -37.02 4.77
CA LEU A 26 -3.45 -35.76 4.67
C LEU A 26 -3.97 -34.84 3.56
N LEU A 27 -4.33 -35.40 2.40
CA LEU A 27 -4.91 -34.64 1.29
C LEU A 27 -6.28 -34.08 1.66
N VAL A 28 -7.13 -34.90 2.30
CA VAL A 28 -8.43 -34.45 2.83
C VAL A 28 -8.23 -33.39 3.90
N LEU A 29 -7.27 -33.55 4.81
CA LEU A 29 -6.94 -32.56 5.84
C LEU A 29 -6.47 -31.24 5.22
N ALA A 30 -5.56 -31.29 4.26
CA ALA A 30 -5.08 -30.10 3.56
C ALA A 30 -6.22 -29.39 2.80
N THR A 31 -7.09 -30.14 2.14
CA THR A 31 -8.26 -29.58 1.43
C THR A 31 -9.26 -28.98 2.42
N ALA A 32 -9.52 -29.65 3.54
CA ALA A 32 -10.39 -29.16 4.61
C ALA A 32 -9.81 -27.90 5.26
N LEU A 33 -8.49 -27.84 5.51
CA LEU A 33 -7.82 -26.66 6.03
C LEU A 33 -7.87 -25.50 5.03
N THR A 34 -7.68 -25.76 3.74
CA THR A 34 -7.76 -24.74 2.69
C THR A 34 -9.18 -24.20 2.55
N ALA A 35 -10.19 -25.09 2.54
CA ALA A 35 -11.59 -24.70 2.53
C ALA A 35 -11.98 -23.95 3.81
N THR A 36 -11.49 -24.38 4.97
CA THR A 36 -11.70 -23.72 6.26
C THR A 36 -11.02 -22.36 6.28
N ALA A 37 -9.81 -22.22 5.74
CA ALA A 37 -9.11 -20.94 5.62
C ALA A 37 -9.83 -19.99 4.65
N TRP A 38 -10.35 -20.49 3.53
CA TRP A 38 -11.16 -19.72 2.58
C TRP A 38 -12.52 -19.29 3.16
N TYR A 39 -13.11 -20.14 4.01
CA TYR A 39 -14.40 -19.89 4.66
C TYR A 39 -14.28 -19.08 5.96
N THR A 40 -13.13 -19.13 6.65
CA THR A 40 -12.76 -18.26 7.79
C THR A 40 -12.06 -16.97 7.34
N PHE A 41 -11.77 -16.83 6.03
CA PHE A 41 -11.27 -15.61 5.40
C PHE A 41 -12.15 -14.34 5.59
N PRO A 42 -13.48 -14.38 5.92
CA PRO A 42 -14.21 -13.17 6.28
C PRO A 42 -14.19 -12.88 7.80
N ALA A 43 -13.55 -13.70 8.64
CA ALA A 43 -13.63 -13.59 10.11
C ALA A 43 -12.39 -13.00 10.79
N TRP A 44 -11.23 -12.91 10.12
CA TRP A 44 -10.02 -12.27 10.65
C TRP A 44 -9.57 -11.01 9.89
N LEU A 45 -10.40 -10.54 8.95
CA LEU A 45 -10.43 -9.14 8.53
C LEU A 45 -11.37 -8.41 9.51
N PRO A 46 -10.93 -7.47 10.36
CA PRO A 46 -11.84 -6.72 11.22
C PRO A 46 -12.66 -5.73 10.38
N ARG A 47 -13.65 -6.26 9.66
CA ARG A 47 -14.86 -5.56 9.22
C ARG A 47 -15.74 -5.31 10.46
N ARG A 48 -15.38 -4.35 11.31
CA ARG A 48 -16.29 -3.83 12.34
C ARG A 48 -16.97 -2.55 11.84
N LEU A 49 -17.99 -2.74 11.01
CA LEU A 49 -19.06 -1.75 10.86
C LEU A 49 -20.17 -2.07 11.86
N PRO A 50 -20.45 -1.22 12.86
CA PRO A 50 -21.80 -1.10 13.38
C PRO A 50 -22.53 -0.03 12.54
N ARG A 51 -23.52 -0.50 11.77
CA ARG A 51 -24.53 0.34 11.12
C ARG A 51 -25.53 0.86 12.18
N LEU A 52 -26.05 2.07 11.90
CA LEU A 52 -27.33 2.70 12.30
C LEU A 52 -27.45 3.43 13.66
N HIS A 53 -27.41 4.77 13.62
CA HIS A 53 -28.57 5.68 13.86
C HIS A 53 -28.18 7.12 13.43
N ARG A 54 -28.75 7.71 12.36
CA ARG A 54 -30.05 8.42 12.26
C ARG A 54 -30.12 9.59 13.25
N ARG A 55 -29.92 10.84 12.83
CA ARG A 55 -30.91 11.85 12.32
C ARG A 55 -30.09 13.18 12.30
N ARG A 56 -30.29 14.22 11.49
CA ARG A 56 -31.46 14.82 10.81
C ARG A 56 -30.85 15.95 9.94
N ARG A 57 -31.20 16.03 8.64
CA ARG A 57 -31.92 17.15 7.97
C ARG A 57 -31.12 18.49 8.00
N THR A 58 -30.93 19.19 6.89
CA THR A 58 -32.00 19.78 6.06
C THR A 58 -31.43 20.44 4.79
N GLU A 59 -32.10 20.22 3.64
CA GLU A 59 -32.28 21.09 2.44
C GLU A 59 -31.05 21.60 1.67
N GLY A 60 -31.02 21.74 0.34
CA GLY A 60 -31.92 21.53 -0.81
C GLY A 60 -31.01 21.39 -2.04
N THR A 61 -31.38 21.16 -3.30
CA THR A 61 -32.62 21.27 -4.07
C THR A 61 -32.44 20.39 -5.32
N ALA A 62 -33.56 19.94 -5.87
CA ALA A 62 -33.74 19.01 -6.98
C ALA A 62 -32.86 19.22 -8.24
N ARG A 63 -32.40 18.11 -8.86
CA ARG A 63 -32.89 17.61 -10.17
C ARG A 63 -32.35 16.18 -10.45
N LYS A 64 -33.21 15.32 -11.00
CA LYS A 64 -32.97 13.94 -11.51
C LYS A 64 -33.66 13.85 -12.89
N PRO A 65 -33.34 12.92 -13.81
CA PRO A 65 -32.10 12.17 -14.08
C PRO A 65 -31.60 12.41 -15.53
N GLU A 66 -30.29 12.28 -15.76
CA GLU A 66 -29.82 11.79 -17.06
C GLU A 66 -28.59 10.93 -16.82
N THR A 67 -28.65 9.69 -17.31
CA THR A 67 -27.66 8.65 -17.09
C THR A 67 -26.70 8.63 -18.28
N PRO A 68 -25.43 9.00 -18.09
CA PRO A 68 -24.31 8.44 -18.85
C PRO A 68 -23.27 7.81 -17.89
N PRO A 69 -22.28 7.07 -18.40
CA PRO A 69 -21.73 5.88 -17.76
C PRO A 69 -21.04 6.21 -16.44
N VAL A 70 -21.19 5.29 -15.47
CA VAL A 70 -20.47 5.34 -14.20
C VAL A 70 -18.97 5.19 -14.48
N THR A 71 -18.29 6.30 -14.73
CA THR A 71 -16.93 6.45 -14.22
C THR A 71 -17.08 6.34 -12.71
N VAL A 72 -16.54 5.27 -12.12
CA VAL A 72 -16.30 5.25 -10.69
C VAL A 72 -15.32 6.40 -10.46
N ALA A 73 -15.86 7.57 -10.15
CA ALA A 73 -15.08 8.68 -9.69
C ALA A 73 -14.39 8.16 -8.45
N SER A 74 -13.09 7.88 -8.57
CA SER A 74 -12.21 7.80 -7.42
C SER A 74 -12.60 8.97 -6.52
N PRO A 75 -12.87 8.74 -5.22
CA PRO A 75 -13.17 9.85 -4.31
C PRO A 75 -12.08 10.92 -4.51
N PRO A 76 -12.44 12.21 -4.41
CA PRO A 76 -11.47 13.29 -4.63
C PRO A 76 -10.23 12.96 -3.82
N SER A 77 -9.10 12.81 -4.52
CA SER A 77 -7.85 12.41 -3.91
C SER A 77 -7.61 13.39 -2.78
N ALA A 78 -7.63 12.92 -1.53
CA ALA A 78 -7.39 13.79 -0.40
C ALA A 78 -6.05 14.48 -0.66
N GLY A 79 -6.05 15.82 -0.62
CA GLY A 79 -4.84 16.61 -0.82
C GLY A 79 -3.74 16.17 0.16
N PRO A 80 -2.50 16.65 -0.01
CA PRO A 80 -1.36 16.22 0.81
C PRO A 80 -1.65 16.29 2.32
N VAL A 81 -2.29 17.38 2.77
CA VAL A 81 -2.70 17.54 4.18
C VAL A 81 -3.73 16.50 4.65
N GLY A 82 -4.74 16.19 3.82
CA GLY A 82 -5.73 15.17 4.16
C GLY A 82 -5.12 13.76 4.25
N THR A 83 -4.02 13.55 3.53
CA THR A 83 -3.28 12.29 3.53
C THR A 83 -2.44 12.11 4.80
N GLU A 84 -1.79 13.18 5.27
CA GLU A 84 -1.03 13.17 6.53
C GLU A 84 -1.94 12.93 7.75
N VAL A 85 -3.08 13.63 7.83
CA VAL A 85 -4.07 13.43 8.90
C VAL A 85 -4.59 11.99 8.92
N MET A 86 -4.83 11.41 7.74
CA MET A 86 -5.25 10.01 7.63
C MET A 86 -4.16 9.05 8.09
N ALA A 87 -2.91 9.27 7.68
CA ALA A 87 -1.78 8.45 8.11
C ALA A 87 -1.58 8.50 9.64
N ASP A 88 -1.69 9.68 10.24
CA ASP A 88 -1.55 9.85 11.69
C ASP A 88 -2.66 9.14 12.45
N ARG A 89 -3.89 9.18 11.95
CA ARG A 89 -5.00 8.41 12.51
C ARG A 89 -4.73 6.90 12.43
N LEU A 90 -4.28 6.41 11.28
CA LEU A 90 -3.98 4.99 11.09
C LEU A 90 -2.86 4.53 12.04
N ALA A 91 -1.80 5.32 12.19
CA ALA A 91 -0.72 5.04 13.13
C ALA A 91 -1.22 5.00 14.58
N ALA A 92 -2.11 5.91 14.99
CA ALA A 92 -2.72 5.91 16.32
C ALA A 92 -3.62 4.68 16.57
N GLU A 93 -4.20 4.10 15.52
CA GLU A 93 -4.95 2.84 15.56
C GLU A 93 -4.04 1.60 15.52
N GLY A 94 -2.70 1.76 15.46
CA GLY A 94 -1.72 0.68 15.32
C GLY A 94 -1.65 0.07 13.92
N ARG A 95 -2.29 0.72 12.93
CA ARG A 95 -2.42 0.27 11.54
C ARG A 95 -1.27 0.83 10.69
N TYR A 96 -0.06 0.38 11.02
CA TYR A 96 1.18 0.94 10.45
C TYR A 96 1.35 0.64 8.97
N ASP A 97 0.85 -0.50 8.46
CA ASP A 97 0.97 -0.83 7.03
C ASP A 97 0.20 0.18 6.17
N GLU A 98 -1.01 0.54 6.59
CA GLU A 98 -1.78 1.57 5.90
C GLU A 98 -1.22 2.97 6.14
N ALA A 99 -0.70 3.26 7.34
CA ALA A 99 -0.08 4.56 7.63
C ALA A 99 1.13 4.82 6.71
N VAL A 100 2.03 3.85 6.55
CA VAL A 100 3.18 3.91 5.64
C VAL A 100 2.72 4.19 4.19
N ARG A 101 1.71 3.45 3.72
CA ARG A 101 1.17 3.63 2.35
C ARG A 101 0.56 5.02 2.16
N GLU A 102 -0.19 5.52 3.13
CA GLU A 102 -0.76 6.87 3.05
C GLU A 102 0.34 7.94 3.09
N ARG A 103 1.36 7.82 3.94
CA ARG A 103 2.50 8.78 3.93
C ARG A 103 3.20 8.83 2.57
N LEU A 104 3.48 7.67 1.97
CA LEU A 104 4.06 7.63 0.62
C LEU A 104 3.14 8.31 -0.40
N ARG A 105 1.83 8.04 -0.34
CA ARG A 105 0.86 8.72 -1.21
C ARG A 105 0.90 10.24 -1.05
N GLY A 106 1.06 10.73 0.19
CA GLY A 106 1.23 12.15 0.48
C GLY A 106 2.50 12.73 -0.15
N MET A 107 3.63 12.04 -0.05
CA MET A 107 4.90 12.44 -0.68
C MET A 107 4.77 12.52 -2.22
N LEU A 108 4.13 11.53 -2.84
CA LEU A 108 3.91 11.50 -4.30
C LEU A 108 2.98 12.63 -4.76
N HIS A 109 1.94 12.93 -3.98
CA HIS A 109 1.10 14.10 -4.23
C HIS A 109 1.89 15.41 -4.13
N GLN A 110 2.71 15.59 -3.09
CA GLN A 110 3.53 16.80 -2.95
C GLN A 110 4.49 17.02 -4.12
N LEU A 111 5.08 15.94 -4.66
CA LEU A 111 5.92 16.00 -5.86
C LEU A 111 5.12 16.40 -7.11
N THR A 112 3.91 15.86 -7.25
CA THR A 112 3.02 16.13 -8.39
C THR A 112 2.48 17.56 -8.33
N ASP A 113 2.00 17.99 -7.17
CA ASP A 113 1.45 19.34 -6.94
C ASP A 113 2.49 20.43 -7.25
N ARG A 114 3.75 20.17 -6.95
CA ARG A 114 4.88 21.06 -7.24
C ARG A 114 5.51 20.85 -8.63
N ARG A 115 4.93 19.98 -9.46
CA ARG A 115 5.40 19.64 -10.82
C ARG A 115 6.86 19.15 -10.86
N VAL A 116 7.35 18.53 -9.79
CA VAL A 116 8.69 17.92 -9.75
C VAL A 116 8.71 16.61 -10.52
N VAL A 117 7.60 15.87 -10.50
CA VAL A 117 7.42 14.61 -11.22
C VAL A 117 6.02 14.60 -11.84
N GLN A 118 5.89 14.04 -13.04
CA GLN A 118 4.59 13.74 -13.64
C GLN A 118 4.24 12.26 -13.46
N VAL A 119 3.58 11.93 -12.35
CA VAL A 119 3.19 10.55 -12.04
C VAL A 119 2.15 10.04 -13.04
N ARG A 120 2.50 9.00 -13.80
CA ARG A 120 1.66 8.36 -14.81
C ARG A 120 1.07 7.04 -14.29
N PRO A 121 -0.11 6.61 -14.78
CA PRO A 121 -0.65 5.29 -14.45
C PRO A 121 0.37 4.19 -14.78
N GLY A 122 0.62 3.30 -13.82
CA GLY A 122 1.59 2.21 -13.97
C GLY A 122 3.04 2.56 -13.62
N MET A 123 3.33 3.83 -13.31
CA MET A 123 4.66 4.24 -12.86
C MET A 123 4.98 3.65 -11.49
N THR A 124 6.17 3.08 -11.37
CA THR A 124 6.68 2.51 -10.13
C THR A 124 7.24 3.59 -9.21
N VAL A 125 7.31 3.30 -7.91
CA VAL A 125 7.91 4.21 -6.92
C VAL A 125 9.39 4.46 -7.24
N ALA A 126 10.11 3.46 -7.76
CA ALA A 126 11.52 3.58 -8.14
C ALA A 126 11.71 4.54 -9.33
N GLU A 127 10.81 4.49 -10.32
CA GLU A 127 10.82 5.47 -11.42
C GLU A 127 10.53 6.87 -10.90
N VAL A 128 9.61 7.03 -9.94
CA VAL A 128 9.35 8.35 -9.33
C VAL A 128 10.56 8.87 -8.58
N VAL A 129 11.28 8.01 -7.83
CA VAL A 129 12.55 8.38 -7.17
C VAL A 129 13.56 8.87 -8.18
N THR A 130 13.72 8.15 -9.28
CA THR A 130 14.69 8.47 -10.34
C THR A 130 14.35 9.79 -11.02
N GLU A 131 13.08 10.00 -11.39
CA GLU A 131 12.60 11.24 -12.03
C GLU A 131 12.70 12.43 -11.06
N ALA A 132 12.29 12.27 -9.80
CA ALA A 132 12.39 13.30 -8.78
C ALA A 132 13.86 13.71 -8.54
N GLY A 133 14.78 12.75 -8.49
CA GLY A 133 16.21 13.03 -8.32
C GLY A 133 16.83 13.73 -9.52
N ALA A 134 16.34 13.50 -10.73
CA ALA A 134 16.78 14.21 -11.92
C ALA A 134 16.33 15.68 -11.93
N HIS A 135 15.10 15.97 -11.49
CA HIS A 135 14.53 17.31 -11.47
C HIS A 135 14.87 18.12 -10.21
N HIS A 136 14.99 17.45 -9.07
CA HIS A 136 15.34 18.03 -7.78
C HIS A 136 16.25 17.10 -7.00
N PRO A 137 17.57 17.10 -7.27
CA PRO A 137 18.53 16.17 -6.66
C PRO A 137 18.46 16.06 -5.12
N PRO A 138 18.22 17.15 -4.36
CA PRO A 138 18.09 17.05 -2.89
C PRO A 138 16.91 16.19 -2.42
N ALA A 139 15.87 15.98 -3.23
CA ALA A 139 14.71 15.16 -2.87
C ALA A 139 14.96 13.64 -3.00
N GLU A 140 16.01 13.21 -3.69
CA GLU A 140 16.28 11.79 -3.90
C GLU A 140 16.51 11.03 -2.58
N PRO A 141 17.39 11.46 -1.65
CA PRO A 141 17.68 10.68 -0.45
C PRO A 141 16.48 10.40 0.47
N PRO A 142 15.61 11.37 0.82
CA PRO A 142 14.43 11.08 1.64
C PRO A 142 13.41 10.21 0.90
N LEU A 143 13.28 10.37 -0.42
CA LEU A 143 12.32 9.62 -1.22
C LEU A 143 12.77 8.17 -1.45
N SER A 144 14.06 7.93 -1.69
CA SER A 144 14.61 6.58 -1.82
C SER A 144 14.55 5.81 -0.51
N ALA A 145 14.84 6.46 0.62
CA ALA A 145 14.68 5.87 1.93
C ALA A 145 13.21 5.50 2.25
N ALA A 146 12.24 6.36 1.89
CA ALA A 146 10.82 6.06 2.01
C ALA A 146 10.39 4.90 1.09
N ALA A 147 10.88 4.86 -0.14
CA ALA A 147 10.62 3.79 -1.10
C ALA A 147 11.15 2.43 -0.60
N ALA A 148 12.30 2.42 0.08
CA ALA A 148 12.86 1.22 0.69
C ALA A 148 11.94 0.68 1.80
N ILE A 149 11.49 1.54 2.73
CA ILE A 149 10.54 1.15 3.80
C ILE A 149 9.25 0.59 3.19
N PHE A 150 8.68 1.28 2.20
CA PHE A 150 7.48 0.79 1.50
C PHE A 150 7.72 -0.57 0.85
N SER A 151 8.88 -0.78 0.22
CA SER A 151 9.20 -2.04 -0.45
C SER A 151 9.34 -3.19 0.54
N GLU A 152 9.95 -2.94 1.71
CA GLU A 152 10.04 -3.92 2.78
C GLU A 152 8.65 -4.32 3.31
N VAL A 153 7.77 -3.35 3.50
CA VAL A 153 6.42 -3.61 4.01
C VAL A 153 5.56 -4.32 2.96
N TRP A 154 5.53 -3.80 1.74
CA TRP A 154 4.56 -4.22 0.72
C TRP A 154 5.03 -5.38 -0.14
N TYR A 155 6.29 -5.39 -0.58
CA TYR A 155 6.79 -6.44 -1.47
C TYR A 155 7.44 -7.58 -0.70
N ALA A 156 8.16 -7.28 0.38
CA ALA A 156 8.75 -8.32 1.23
C ALA A 156 7.77 -8.84 2.31
N GLN A 157 6.54 -8.31 2.37
CA GLN A 157 5.47 -8.76 3.28
C GLN A 157 5.91 -8.74 4.76
N ARG A 158 6.77 -7.78 5.13
CA ARG A 158 7.17 -7.59 6.51
C ARG A 158 6.17 -6.66 7.20
N PRO A 159 5.59 -7.06 8.35
CA PRO A 159 4.66 -6.19 9.07
C PRO A 159 5.30 -4.83 9.39
N ALA A 160 4.58 -3.75 9.08
CA ALA A 160 5.02 -2.42 9.46
C ALA A 160 5.03 -2.26 10.99
N THR A 161 5.91 -1.40 11.48
CA THR A 161 6.10 -1.13 12.91
C THR A 161 5.95 0.37 13.15
N ALA A 162 5.81 0.77 14.42
CA ALA A 162 5.82 2.18 14.79
C ALA A 162 7.08 2.91 14.31
N GLU A 163 8.22 2.22 14.29
CA GLU A 163 9.49 2.76 13.79
C GLU A 163 9.46 3.01 12.27
N HIS A 164 8.84 2.11 11.50
CA HIS A 164 8.63 2.34 10.06
C HIS A 164 7.78 3.58 9.82
N ASP A 165 6.69 3.76 10.57
CA ASP A 165 5.82 4.95 10.47
C ASP A 165 6.57 6.23 10.84
N HIS A 166 7.34 6.21 11.94
CA HIS A 166 8.12 7.36 12.38
C HIS A 166 9.15 7.79 11.33
N ARG A 167 9.93 6.84 10.80
CA ARG A 167 10.90 7.13 9.74
C ARG A 167 10.22 7.65 8.48
N MET A 168 9.08 7.07 8.07
CA MET A 168 8.29 7.58 6.95
C MET A 168 7.83 9.02 7.18
N ARG A 169 7.38 9.37 8.39
CA ARG A 169 7.01 10.75 8.75
C ARG A 169 8.20 11.68 8.64
N ASP A 170 9.38 11.27 9.12
CA ASP A 170 10.60 12.08 9.05
C ASP A 170 11.08 12.28 7.60
N HIS A 171 10.95 11.28 6.75
CA HIS A 171 11.26 11.39 5.32
C HIS A 171 10.26 12.31 4.59
N ALA A 172 8.96 12.22 4.93
CA ALA A 172 7.93 13.10 4.38
C ALA A 172 8.16 14.57 4.78
N GLY A 173 8.49 14.83 6.05
CA GLY A 173 8.82 16.18 6.54
C GLY A 173 10.04 16.76 5.83
N ARG A 174 11.15 16.00 5.78
CA ARG A 174 12.37 16.43 5.05
C ARG A 174 12.10 16.72 3.58
N LEU A 175 11.32 15.88 2.91
CA LEU A 175 10.93 16.12 1.52
C LEU A 175 10.11 17.41 1.40
N GLY A 176 9.15 17.63 2.30
CA GLY A 176 8.33 18.85 2.35
C GLY A 176 9.17 20.12 2.47
N ASP A 177 10.17 20.12 3.36
CA ASP A 177 11.10 21.23 3.58
C ASP A 177 11.96 21.50 2.34
N LEU A 178 12.54 20.46 1.75
CA LEU A 178 13.38 20.56 0.54
C LEU A 178 12.60 21.09 -0.67
N LEU A 179 11.33 20.71 -0.77
CA LEU A 179 10.45 21.18 -1.83
C LEU A 179 9.90 22.58 -1.57
N ALA A 180 9.83 23.03 -0.32
CA ALA A 180 9.48 24.40 0.04
C ALA A 180 10.64 25.38 -0.15
N ALA A 181 11.88 24.93 0.04
CA ALA A 181 13.09 25.72 -0.17
C ALA A 181 13.42 25.96 -1.66
N ALA A 182 12.88 25.15 -2.56
CA ALA A 182 13.07 25.33 -4.00
C ALA A 182 12.23 26.51 -4.52
N PRO A 183 12.83 27.49 -5.24
CA PRO A 183 12.04 28.55 -5.88
C PRO A 183 11.10 27.94 -6.94
N PRO A 184 9.89 28.50 -7.15
CA PRO A 184 8.97 28.01 -8.17
C PRO A 184 9.67 28.05 -9.53
N ALA A 185 9.62 26.93 -10.26
CA ALA A 185 10.14 26.84 -11.61
C ALA A 185 9.52 27.96 -12.46
N LYS A 186 10.36 28.74 -13.14
CA LYS A 186 9.89 29.76 -14.09
C LYS A 186 9.06 29.06 -15.16
N ASP A 187 7.82 29.49 -15.33
CA ASP A 187 7.00 29.07 -16.47
C ASP A 187 7.72 29.52 -17.75
N ASP A 188 8.38 28.59 -18.44
CA ASP A 188 8.85 28.79 -19.81
C ASP A 188 7.62 28.68 -20.73
N ASP A 189 6.91 29.81 -20.87
CA ASP A 189 5.99 30.06 -21.96
C ASP A 189 6.81 30.63 -23.13
N ARG A 190 7.11 29.79 -24.12
CA ARG A 190 7.53 30.22 -25.46
C ARG A 190 7.14 29.22 -26.54
#